data_AF-A0A1G1YKW4-F1
#
_entry.id   AF-A0A1G1YKW4-F1
#
_cell.length_a   1.000
_cell.length_b   1.000
_cell.length_c   1.000
_cell.angle_alpha   90.00
_cell.angle_beta   90.00
_cell.angle_gamma   90.00
#
_symmetry.space_group_name_H-M   'P 1'
#
loop_
_entity.id
_entity.type
_entity.pdbx_description
1 polymer ?
#
loop_
_entity_poly.entity_id
_entity_poly.type
_entity_poly.pdbx_seq_one_letter_code
_entity_poly.pdbx_strand_id
1 'polypeptide(L)'
;MLLFLKRKTFQRLTFLLINDSFIFMNRKSKYIFLSQFNAFLSRGALSAVFLALAFYPSTAVLAETSTSTATTTWPTLVESEAAVRSYFAEIPIMISIAKCESGYRQHNSDGTPLRHLDYIGVFQIDENIHAKKALGLGWDIHTLDGNLAYAKYLYNQLGAGP
;
A
#
# COMPACT_ATOMS: atom_id res chain seq x y z
N MET A 1 15.53 15.67 13.41
CA MET A 1 16.47 14.54 13.49
C MET A 1 15.96 13.59 14.57
N LEU A 2 14.89 12.84 14.26
CA LEU A 2 14.38 11.79 15.13
C LEU A 2 15.39 10.63 15.09
N LEU A 3 16.01 10.39 16.24
CA LEU A 3 17.01 9.35 16.45
C LEU A 3 16.29 8.10 16.92
N PHE A 4 15.98 7.20 15.99
CA PHE A 4 15.43 5.88 16.27
C PHE A 4 16.48 4.99 16.97
N LEU A 5 16.71 5.23 18.26
CA LEU A 5 17.71 4.54 19.06
C LEU A 5 17.13 3.27 19.69
N LYS A 6 17.75 2.15 19.31
CA LYS A 6 17.70 0.80 19.91
C LYS A 6 17.27 0.76 21.39
N ARG A 7 16.31 -0.13 21.69
CA ARG A 7 16.40 -0.95 22.91
C ARG A 7 16.10 -2.43 22.65
N LYS A 8 17.11 -3.23 22.97
CA LYS A 8 17.12 -4.69 23.04
C LYS A 8 16.19 -5.21 24.15
N THR A 9 15.59 -6.37 23.88
CA THR A 9 15.19 -7.46 24.80
C THR A 9 14.18 -7.15 25.91
N PHE A 10 12.97 -7.73 25.82
CA PHE A 10 12.49 -8.75 26.77
C PHE A 10 11.23 -9.45 26.25
N GLN A 11 11.16 -10.77 26.47
CA GLN A 11 10.04 -11.65 26.11
C GLN A 11 8.76 -11.26 26.86
N ARG A 12 7.60 -11.31 26.18
CA ARG A 12 6.39 -11.86 26.79
C ARG A 12 5.46 -12.45 25.74
N LEU A 13 5.50 -13.78 25.70
CA LEU A 13 4.54 -14.65 25.05
C LEU A 13 3.18 -14.42 25.73
N THR A 14 2.20 -13.94 24.97
CA THR A 14 0.79 -13.97 25.40
C THR A 14 -0.02 -14.52 24.24
N PHE A 15 -0.31 -15.82 24.34
CA PHE A 15 -1.30 -16.51 23.51
C PHE A 15 -2.68 -16.03 23.98
N LEU A 16 -3.46 -15.46 23.07
CA LEU A 16 -4.92 -15.37 23.22
C LEU A 16 -5.53 -16.02 21.99
N LEU A 17 -5.96 -17.27 22.18
CA LEU A 17 -6.92 -17.95 21.33
C LEU A 17 -8.25 -17.21 21.44
N ILE A 18 -8.85 -16.83 20.32
CA ILE A 18 -10.31 -16.81 20.08
C ILE A 18 -10.49 -16.68 18.55
N ASN A 19 -11.26 -17.63 17.99
CA ASN A 19 -11.81 -17.75 16.63
C ASN A 19 -11.00 -18.57 15.59
N ASP A 20 -11.59 -19.71 15.24
CA ASP A 20 -11.10 -20.80 14.40
C ASP A 20 -10.70 -20.38 12.97
N SER A 21 -9.40 -20.21 12.72
CA SER A 21 -8.80 -20.44 11.39
C SER A 21 -7.29 -20.65 11.51
N PHE A 22 -6.88 -21.91 11.47
CA PHE A 22 -5.49 -22.31 11.37
C PHE A 22 -5.08 -22.23 9.89
N ILE A 23 -4.48 -21.11 9.46
CA ILE A 23 -3.77 -21.06 8.17
C ILE A 23 -2.28 -21.22 8.43
N PHE A 24 -1.81 -22.45 8.24
CA PHE A 24 -0.42 -22.77 8.05
C PHE A 24 -0.05 -22.40 6.60
N MET A 25 0.73 -21.34 6.38
CA MET A 25 1.32 -21.07 5.07
C MET A 25 2.85 -21.15 5.17
N ASN A 26 3.34 -22.33 4.82
CA ASN A 26 4.74 -22.66 4.60
C ASN A 26 5.25 -22.00 3.31
N ARG A 27 6.54 -21.67 3.31
CA ARG A 27 7.34 -21.31 2.14
C ARG A 27 7.20 -22.38 1.04
N LYS A 28 7.13 -21.91 -0.22
CA LYS A 28 7.38 -22.63 -1.49
C LYS A 28 6.14 -23.26 -2.16
N SER A 29 5.58 -22.56 -3.15
CA SER A 29 5.20 -23.04 -4.50
C SER A 29 4.22 -22.03 -5.11
N LYS A 30 4.65 -21.15 -6.04
CA LYS A 30 4.47 -21.26 -7.51
C LYS A 30 3.06 -21.72 -7.95
N TYR A 31 2.39 -20.78 -8.63
CA TYR A 31 1.17 -20.81 -9.47
C TYR A 31 0.57 -22.17 -9.85
N ILE A 32 -0.77 -22.25 -9.90
CA ILE A 32 -1.62 -22.69 -11.04
C ILE A 32 -3.08 -22.88 -10.58
N PHE A 33 -4.00 -22.15 -11.23
CA PHE A 33 -5.31 -22.56 -11.77
C PHE A 33 -6.22 -23.50 -10.96
N LEU A 34 -7.48 -23.10 -10.72
CA LEU A 34 -8.65 -23.80 -11.27
C LEU A 34 -9.97 -23.06 -11.00
N SER A 35 -10.74 -23.01 -12.07
CA SER A 35 -12.14 -22.62 -12.19
C SER A 35 -13.04 -23.21 -11.12
N GLN A 36 -13.98 -22.42 -10.60
CA GLN A 36 -15.33 -22.87 -10.28
C GLN A 36 -16.32 -21.73 -10.60
N PHE A 37 -16.74 -21.69 -11.86
CA PHE A 37 -17.87 -20.86 -12.30
C PHE A 37 -19.17 -21.60 -11.93
N ASN A 38 -19.98 -20.95 -11.10
CA ASN A 38 -21.45 -21.02 -10.97
C ASN A 38 -22.15 -22.39 -10.97
N ALA A 39 -22.59 -22.81 -9.78
CA ALA A 39 -23.74 -23.69 -9.60
C ALA A 39 -24.75 -23.06 -8.62
N PHE A 40 -25.49 -22.07 -9.10
CA PHE A 40 -26.67 -21.49 -8.43
C PHE A 40 -27.48 -20.86 -9.57
N LEU A 41 -28.54 -21.45 -10.10
CA LEU A 41 -29.80 -21.71 -9.44
C LEU A 41 -30.60 -22.68 -10.33
N SER A 42 -30.95 -23.85 -9.80
CA SER A 42 -32.08 -24.63 -10.29
C SER A 42 -33.14 -24.64 -9.20
N ARG A 43 -34.22 -23.87 -9.41
CA ARG A 43 -35.59 -24.14 -8.93
C ARG A 43 -36.49 -22.99 -9.33
N GLY A 44 -37.39 -23.29 -10.27
CA GLY A 44 -38.25 -22.33 -10.91
C GLY A 44 -39.38 -21.80 -10.03
N ALA A 45 -39.86 -20.62 -10.41
CA ALA A 45 -41.25 -20.23 -10.31
C ALA A 45 -41.56 -19.39 -11.55
N LEU A 46 -42.22 -20.01 -12.53
CA LEU A 46 -42.90 -19.32 -13.62
C LEU A 46 -44.24 -18.81 -13.07
N SER A 47 -44.43 -17.49 -13.05
CA SER A 47 -45.76 -16.91 -13.22
C SER A 47 -45.60 -15.67 -14.09
N ALA A 48 -45.97 -15.85 -15.36
CA ALA A 48 -46.04 -14.80 -16.34
C ALA A 48 -47.01 -13.71 -15.89
N VAL A 49 -46.69 -12.44 -16.17
CA VAL A 49 -47.64 -11.39 -16.58
C VAL A 49 -46.84 -10.13 -16.96
N PHE A 50 -46.84 -9.88 -18.27
CA PHE A 50 -46.83 -8.59 -18.97
C PHE A 50 -45.53 -7.77 -19.06
N LEU A 51 -44.87 -7.94 -20.22
CA LEU A 51 -44.60 -6.88 -21.21
C LEU A 51 -44.53 -5.43 -20.67
N ALA A 52 -43.31 -5.01 -20.32
CA ALA A 52 -42.84 -3.66 -20.63
C ALA A 52 -41.51 -3.81 -21.35
N LEU A 53 -41.59 -3.97 -22.67
CA LEU A 53 -40.47 -3.72 -23.56
C LEU A 53 -40.09 -2.24 -23.47
N ALA A 54 -38.77 -2.02 -23.52
CA ALA A 54 -38.12 -0.80 -23.95
C ALA A 54 -38.31 0.43 -23.06
N PHE A 55 -37.31 0.66 -22.20
CA PHE A 55 -36.41 1.83 -22.27
C PHE A 55 -35.83 2.09 -20.87
N TYR A 56 -35.10 1.12 -20.30
CA TYR A 56 -34.05 1.54 -19.40
C TYR A 56 -32.93 2.05 -20.30
N PRO A 57 -32.60 3.36 -20.29
CA PRO A 57 -31.33 3.75 -20.87
C PRO A 57 -30.30 2.95 -20.09
N SER A 58 -29.66 2.00 -20.76
CA SER A 58 -28.33 1.57 -20.38
C SER A 58 -27.48 2.83 -20.51
N THR A 59 -27.44 3.64 -19.46
CA THR A 59 -26.34 4.56 -19.28
C THR A 59 -25.16 3.64 -19.04
N ALA A 60 -24.53 3.22 -20.14
CA ALA A 60 -23.16 2.79 -20.13
C ALA A 60 -22.41 3.95 -19.51
N VAL A 61 -22.22 3.88 -18.19
CA VAL A 61 -21.29 4.73 -17.49
C VAL A 61 -19.97 4.40 -18.15
N LEU A 62 -19.50 5.33 -18.99
CA LEU A 62 -18.13 5.37 -19.42
C LEU A 62 -17.35 5.55 -18.13
N ALA A 63 -16.90 4.43 -17.55
CA ALA A 63 -15.87 4.46 -16.55
C ALA A 63 -14.69 5.14 -17.24
N GLU A 64 -14.51 6.42 -16.95
CA GLU A 64 -13.31 7.15 -17.28
C GLU A 64 -12.18 6.40 -16.59
N THR A 65 -11.62 5.45 -17.33
CA THR A 65 -10.34 4.85 -17.00
C THR A 65 -9.40 6.01 -17.17
N SER A 66 -9.11 6.68 -16.06
CA SER A 66 -8.09 7.70 -15.92
C SER A 66 -6.77 7.03 -16.30
N THR A 67 -6.53 7.02 -17.61
CA THR A 67 -5.31 6.58 -18.25
C THR A 67 -4.29 7.64 -17.86
N SER A 68 -3.71 7.43 -16.68
CA SER A 68 -2.50 8.12 -16.29
C SER A 68 -1.45 7.72 -17.32
N THR A 69 -1.17 8.63 -18.24
CA THR A 69 0.02 8.59 -19.08
C THR A 69 1.21 8.49 -18.12
N ALA A 70 1.68 7.27 -17.88
CA ALA A 70 2.93 7.00 -17.19
C ALA A 70 4.06 7.48 -18.09
N THR A 71 4.31 8.79 -18.07
CA THR A 71 5.58 9.35 -18.51
C THR A 71 6.65 8.74 -17.61
N THR A 72 7.71 8.19 -18.22
CA THR A 72 8.87 7.59 -17.54
C THR A 72 9.71 8.68 -16.84
N THR A 73 9.09 9.45 -15.96
CA THR A 73 9.67 10.58 -15.24
C THR A 73 9.25 10.46 -13.79
N TRP A 74 10.21 10.62 -12.89
CA TRP A 74 10.00 10.51 -11.46
C TRP A 74 8.99 11.55 -10.96
N PRO A 75 8.20 11.25 -9.92
CA PRO A 75 7.16 12.16 -9.44
C PRO A 75 7.76 13.50 -9.00
N THR A 76 7.15 14.57 -9.48
CA THR A 76 7.41 15.95 -9.03
C THR A 76 7.08 16.12 -7.55
N LEU A 77 7.51 17.23 -6.94
CA LEU A 77 7.16 17.56 -5.55
C LEU A 77 5.65 17.54 -5.31
N VAL A 78 4.88 18.13 -6.24
CA VAL A 78 3.42 18.23 -6.13
C VAL A 78 2.77 16.85 -6.20
N GLU A 79 3.22 16.00 -7.11
CA GLU A 79 2.73 14.62 -7.24
C GLU A 79 3.09 13.77 -6.02
N SER A 80 4.31 13.91 -5.52
CA SER A 80 4.78 13.21 -4.33
C SER A 80 4.01 13.66 -3.07
N GLU A 81 3.75 14.95 -2.90
CA GLU A 81 2.90 15.46 -1.82
C GLU A 81 1.46 14.93 -1.93
N ALA A 82 0.87 14.96 -3.12
CA ALA A 82 -0.47 14.42 -3.36
C ALA A 82 -0.53 12.91 -3.03
N ALA A 83 0.48 12.14 -3.43
CA ALA A 83 0.59 10.73 -3.12
C ALA A 83 0.68 10.48 -1.61
N VAL A 84 1.52 11.22 -0.88
CA VAL A 84 1.63 11.12 0.59
C VAL A 84 0.28 11.41 1.26
N ARG A 85 -0.39 12.51 0.87
CA ARG A 85 -1.67 12.91 1.46
C ARG A 85 -2.77 11.89 1.20
N SER A 86 -2.83 11.35 -0.01
CA SER A 86 -3.78 10.30 -0.39
C SER A 86 -3.50 8.99 0.37
N TYR A 87 -2.24 8.55 0.38
CA TYR A 87 -1.84 7.27 0.98
C TYR A 87 -2.05 7.23 2.51
N PHE A 88 -1.89 8.38 3.17
CA PHE A 88 -1.99 8.53 4.61
C PHE A 88 -3.19 9.38 5.05
N ALA A 89 -4.27 9.44 4.25
CA ALA A 89 -5.47 10.20 4.58
C ALA A 89 -6.04 9.84 5.98
N GLU A 90 -6.02 8.55 6.32
CA GLU A 90 -6.47 8.02 7.62
C GLU A 90 -5.43 8.09 8.73
N ILE A 91 -4.18 8.51 8.43
CA ILE A 91 -3.08 8.60 9.39
C ILE A 91 -2.39 9.98 9.24
N PRO A 92 -3.06 11.09 9.60
CA PRO A 92 -2.56 12.44 9.31
C PRO A 92 -1.19 12.77 9.89
N ILE A 93 -0.82 12.11 11.00
CA ILE A 93 0.52 12.27 11.60
C ILE A 93 1.64 11.86 10.63
N MET A 94 1.42 10.85 9.77
CA MET A 94 2.41 10.43 8.77
C MET A 94 2.60 11.49 7.69
N ILE A 95 1.55 12.26 7.35
CA ILE A 95 1.66 13.41 6.44
C ILE A 95 2.56 14.48 7.07
N SER A 96 2.36 14.78 8.36
CA SER A 96 3.20 15.73 9.10
C SER A 96 4.66 15.26 9.18
N ILE A 97 4.91 13.97 9.40
CA ILE A 97 6.26 13.40 9.43
C ILE A 97 6.92 13.56 8.05
N ALA A 98 6.27 13.15 6.96
CA ALA A 98 6.83 13.29 5.61
C ALA A 98 7.19 14.76 5.26
N LYS A 99 6.38 15.72 5.74
CA LYS A 99 6.69 17.15 5.61
C LYS A 99 7.98 17.53 6.33
N CYS A 100 8.16 17.05 7.57
CA CYS A 100 9.33 17.34 8.38
C CYS A 100 10.60 16.64 7.86
N GLU A 101 10.49 15.40 7.38
CA GLU A 101 11.65 14.60 6.98
C GLU A 101 12.24 15.04 5.64
N SER A 102 11.40 15.37 4.65
CA SER A 102 11.87 15.67 3.29
C SER A 102 11.16 16.84 2.61
N GLY A 103 10.11 17.39 3.23
CA GLY A 103 9.19 18.29 2.53
C GLY A 103 8.47 17.58 1.38
N TYR A 104 8.12 16.30 1.56
CA TYR A 104 7.47 15.43 0.57
C TYR A 104 8.34 15.01 -0.63
N ARG A 105 9.66 15.22 -0.59
CA ARG A 105 10.53 14.98 -1.74
C ARG A 105 11.10 13.56 -1.72
N GLN A 106 10.77 12.76 -2.74
CA GLN A 106 11.33 11.40 -2.90
C GLN A 106 12.62 11.39 -3.73
N HIS A 107 12.70 12.21 -4.78
CA HIS A 107 13.82 12.23 -5.72
C HIS A 107 14.41 13.64 -5.86
N ASN A 108 15.66 13.72 -6.30
CA ASN A 108 16.28 14.95 -6.80
C ASN A 108 15.75 15.29 -8.20
N SER A 109 16.09 16.47 -8.71
CA SER A 109 15.69 16.91 -10.05
C SER A 109 16.21 16.04 -11.18
N ASP A 110 17.29 15.29 -10.94
CA ASP A 110 17.88 14.32 -11.88
C ASP A 110 17.25 12.92 -11.78
N GLY A 111 16.28 12.73 -10.87
CA GLY A 111 15.61 11.46 -10.64
C GLY A 111 16.31 10.52 -9.68
N THR A 112 17.50 10.87 -9.17
CA THR A 112 18.15 10.07 -8.14
C THR A 112 17.36 10.15 -6.83
N PRO A 113 17.24 9.05 -6.06
CA PRO A 113 16.58 9.09 -4.76
C PRO A 113 17.18 10.16 -3.84
N LEU A 114 16.31 10.91 -3.16
CA LEU A 114 16.75 11.91 -2.19
C LEU A 114 17.51 11.22 -1.06
N ARG A 115 18.73 11.67 -0.80
CA ARG A 115 19.61 11.09 0.21
C ARG A 115 20.15 12.16 1.15
N HIS A 116 20.12 11.88 2.45
CA HIS A 116 20.87 12.61 3.47
C HIS A 116 21.57 11.60 4.38
N LEU A 117 22.90 11.54 4.32
CA LEU A 117 23.68 10.47 4.95
C LEU A 117 23.16 9.09 4.49
N ASP A 118 22.77 8.23 5.44
CA ASP A 118 22.22 6.90 5.20
C ASP A 118 20.69 6.89 5.03
N TYR A 119 20.02 8.05 5.08
CA TYR A 119 18.57 8.15 5.02
C TYR A 119 18.07 8.45 3.61
N ILE A 120 16.98 7.79 3.21
CA ILE A 120 16.47 7.85 1.83
C ILE A 120 14.99 8.22 1.70
N GLY A 121 14.71 9.02 0.68
CA GLY A 121 13.36 9.29 0.18
C GLY A 121 12.49 10.12 1.11
N VAL A 122 11.18 10.00 0.91
CA VAL A 122 10.19 10.92 1.48
C VAL A 122 10.07 10.83 3.00
N PHE A 123 10.29 9.64 3.58
CA PHE A 123 10.32 9.42 5.03
C PHE A 123 11.74 9.35 5.62
N GLN A 124 12.79 9.63 4.83
CA GLN A 124 14.18 9.56 5.28
C GLN A 124 14.45 8.26 6.06
N ILE A 125 14.27 7.12 5.40
CA ILE A 125 14.42 5.79 6.01
C ILE A 125 15.88 5.38 5.97
N ASP A 126 16.44 4.90 7.09
CA ASP A 126 17.83 4.41 7.15
C ASP A 126 17.99 3.19 6.24
N GLU A 127 18.73 3.36 5.15
CA GLU A 127 18.91 2.36 4.12
C GLU A 127 19.66 1.13 4.64
N ASN A 128 20.69 1.34 5.45
CA ASN A 128 21.55 0.26 5.95
C ASN A 128 20.77 -0.70 6.86
N ILE A 129 19.82 -0.18 7.62
CA ILE A 129 18.99 -0.97 8.53
C ILE A 129 17.81 -1.61 7.78
N HIS A 130 17.18 -0.86 6.86
CA HIS A 130 15.85 -1.19 6.41
C HIS A 130 15.75 -1.72 4.98
N ALA A 131 16.69 -1.39 4.08
CA ALA A 131 16.57 -1.73 2.65
C ALA A 131 16.38 -3.24 2.41
N LYS A 132 17.21 -4.08 3.04
CA LYS A 132 17.12 -5.54 2.89
C LYS A 132 15.79 -6.10 3.38
N LYS A 133 15.23 -5.54 4.46
CA LYS A 133 13.94 -5.99 4.99
C LYS A 133 12.79 -5.51 4.12
N ALA A 134 12.82 -4.25 3.67
CA ALA A 134 11.80 -3.72 2.75
C ALA A 134 11.74 -4.55 1.45
N LEU A 135 12.88 -4.84 0.84
CA LEU A 135 12.95 -5.69 -0.36
C LEU A 135 12.41 -7.10 -0.10
N GLY A 136 12.69 -7.67 1.08
CA GLY A 136 12.14 -8.96 1.49
C GLY A 136 10.61 -8.96 1.67
N LEU A 137 9.99 -7.78 1.85
CA LEU A 137 8.53 -7.59 1.90
C LEU A 137 7.95 -7.16 0.54
N GLY A 138 8.79 -7.01 -0.49
CA GLY A 138 8.36 -6.62 -1.84
C GLY A 138 8.32 -5.10 -2.09
N TRP A 139 8.99 -4.30 -1.25
CA TRP A 139 9.04 -2.84 -1.41
C TRP A 139 10.47 -2.35 -1.62
N ASP A 140 10.65 -1.47 -2.60
CA ASP A 140 11.92 -0.76 -2.80
C ASP A 140 11.83 0.67 -2.26
N ILE A 141 12.54 0.96 -1.17
CA ILE A 141 12.53 2.26 -0.48
C ILE A 141 13.13 3.41 -1.31
N HIS A 142 13.80 3.10 -2.43
CA HIS A 142 14.28 4.07 -3.41
C HIS A 142 13.15 4.66 -4.26
N THR A 143 12.04 3.92 -4.40
CA THR A 143 10.84 4.37 -5.11
C THR A 143 9.87 5.08 -4.16
N LEU A 144 9.01 5.96 -4.69
CA LEU A 144 7.98 6.62 -3.88
C LEU A 144 7.08 5.58 -3.21
N ASP A 145 6.45 4.70 -3.99
CA ASP A 145 5.50 3.71 -3.48
C ASP A 145 6.12 2.78 -2.43
N GLY A 146 7.35 2.31 -2.66
CA GLY A 146 8.04 1.45 -1.70
C GLY A 146 8.43 2.19 -0.42
N ASN A 147 8.79 3.48 -0.50
CA ASN A 147 9.05 4.31 0.67
C ASN A 147 7.76 4.53 1.49
N LEU A 148 6.63 4.86 0.85
CA LEU A 148 5.32 5.02 1.51
C LEU A 148 4.88 3.71 2.19
N ALA A 149 4.97 2.59 1.48
CA ALA A 149 4.55 1.30 1.99
C ALA A 149 5.40 0.84 3.19
N TYR A 150 6.73 0.99 3.09
CA TYR A 150 7.60 0.61 4.19
C TYR A 150 7.49 1.54 5.39
N ALA A 151 7.30 2.85 5.19
CA ALA A 151 7.02 3.79 6.27
C ALA A 151 5.73 3.43 7.02
N LYS A 152 4.66 3.07 6.29
CA LYS A 152 3.41 2.57 6.91
C LYS A 152 3.63 1.28 7.69
N TYR A 153 4.45 0.37 7.16
CA TYR A 153 4.84 -0.83 7.88
C TYR A 153 5.56 -0.48 9.20
N LEU A 154 6.55 0.41 9.19
CA LEU A 154 7.26 0.84 10.40
C LEU A 154 6.29 1.48 11.41
N TYR A 155 5.42 2.37 10.96
CA TYR A 155 4.40 2.99 11.80
C TYR A 155 3.49 1.95 12.47
N ASN A 156 3.02 0.95 11.71
CA ASN A 156 2.18 -0.12 12.26
C ASN A 156 2.90 -0.98 13.30
N GLN A 157 4.23 -1.07 13.25
CA GLN A 157 5.03 -1.85 14.20
C GLN A 157 5.46 -1.04 15.43
N LEU A 158 5.73 0.25 15.26
CA LEU A 158 6.46 1.07 16.25
C LEU A 158 5.72 2.34 16.65
N GLY A 159 4.64 2.71 15.95
CA GLY A 159 3.96 3.98 16.08
C GLY A 159 4.79 5.15 15.53
N ALA A 160 4.46 6.37 15.97
CA ALA A 160 5.17 7.61 15.65
C ALA A 160 6.21 7.99 16.71
N GLY A 161 6.78 7.01 17.42
CA GLY A 161 7.81 7.27 18.42
C GLY A 161 9.10 7.81 17.78
N PRO A 162 9.86 8.66 18.50
CA PRO A 162 11.17 9.13 18.06
C PRO A 162 12.24 8.02 18.02
#